data_AF-A0A9D8K9N3-F1
#
_entry.id   AF-A0A9D8K9N3-F1
#
_cell.length_a   1.000
_cell.length_b   1.000
_cell.length_c   1.000
_cell.angle_alpha   90.00
_cell.angle_beta   90.00
_cell.angle_gamma   90.00
#
_symmetry.space_group_name_H-M   'P 1'
#
loop_
_entity.id
_entity.type
_entity.pdbx_description
1 polymer ?
#
loop_
_entity_poly.entity_id
_entity_poly.type
_entity_poly.pdbx_seq_one_letter_code
_entity_poly.pdbx_strand_id
1 'polypeptide(L)'
;MRIAHLLAGGLACTLLLAAPPRAASALLETVKQNPALAKSLCAQFKQLNASGRSATAPDSIAMVASSQGLSQVDAEVLTTYVIGLHCPDVR
;
A
#
# COMPACT_ATOMS: atom_id res chain seq x y z
N MET A 1 -18.36 -60.21 -28.80
CA MET A 1 -17.16 -59.89 -27.99
C MET A 1 -16.86 -58.40 -28.15
N ARG A 2 -16.42 -57.77 -27.05
CA ARG A 2 -16.64 -56.36 -26.68
C ARG A 2 -16.02 -55.33 -27.65
N ILE A 3 -16.82 -54.36 -28.06
CA ILE A 3 -16.39 -53.13 -28.75
C ILE A 3 -15.62 -52.29 -27.73
N ALA A 4 -14.34 -52.06 -28.00
CA ALA A 4 -13.48 -51.22 -27.18
C ALA A 4 -13.97 -49.77 -27.25
N HIS A 5 -14.37 -49.22 -26.10
CA HIS A 5 -14.71 -47.81 -25.97
C HIS A 5 -13.44 -46.97 -26.12
N LEU A 6 -13.39 -46.19 -27.22
CA LEU A 6 -12.51 -45.04 -27.36
C LEU A 6 -12.82 -44.04 -26.23
N LEU A 7 -11.96 -43.95 -25.23
CA LEU A 7 -11.96 -42.85 -24.26
C LEU A 7 -11.05 -41.74 -24.79
N ALA A 8 -11.53 -41.03 -25.80
CA ALA A 8 -11.14 -39.65 -26.05
C ALA A 8 -12.06 -38.78 -25.18
N GLY A 9 -11.52 -38.07 -24.20
CA GLY A 9 -12.36 -37.33 -23.27
C GLY A 9 -11.60 -36.37 -22.36
N GLY A 10 -11.04 -35.32 -22.96
CA GLY A 10 -10.91 -33.97 -22.40
C GLY A 10 -10.29 -33.81 -21.02
N LEU A 11 -9.04 -33.31 -21.02
CA LEU A 11 -8.46 -32.62 -19.87
C LEU A 11 -9.36 -31.39 -19.54
N ALA A 12 -10.31 -31.55 -18.61
CA ALA A 12 -11.12 -30.46 -18.12
C ALA A 12 -10.23 -29.54 -17.26
N CYS A 13 -9.52 -28.62 -17.93
CA CYS A 13 -8.84 -27.51 -17.28
C CYS A 13 -9.92 -26.59 -16.70
N THR A 14 -10.24 -26.81 -15.43
CA THR A 14 -11.11 -25.93 -14.64
C THR A 14 -10.39 -24.59 -14.51
N LEU A 15 -10.77 -23.63 -15.36
CA LEU A 15 -10.38 -22.23 -15.23
C LEU A 15 -10.98 -21.70 -13.91
N LEU A 16 -10.17 -21.74 -12.85
CA LEU A 16 -10.42 -20.94 -11.66
C LEU A 16 -10.42 -19.47 -12.09
N LEU A 17 -11.61 -18.87 -12.19
CA LEU A 17 -11.73 -17.42 -12.32
C LEU A 17 -11.17 -16.79 -11.04
N ALA A 18 -9.89 -16.41 -11.08
CA ALA A 18 -9.31 -15.57 -10.05
C ALA A 18 -10.07 -14.24 -10.06
N ALA A 19 -10.78 -13.93 -8.98
CA ALA A 19 -11.36 -12.61 -8.80
C ALA A 19 -10.24 -11.56 -8.91
N PRO A 20 -10.47 -10.41 -9.55
CA PRO A 20 -9.46 -9.37 -9.62
C PRO A 20 -9.05 -8.99 -8.19
N PRO A 21 -7.74 -8.84 -7.91
CA PRO A 21 -7.30 -8.39 -6.60
C PRO A 21 -8.03 -7.08 -6.29
N ARG A 22 -8.69 -7.01 -5.13
CA ARG A 22 -9.34 -5.79 -4.66
C ARG A 22 -8.27 -4.70 -4.67
N ALA A 23 -8.45 -3.70 -5.55
CA ALA A 23 -7.46 -2.69 -5.82
C ALA A 23 -7.07 -2.01 -4.50
N ALA A 24 -5.84 -2.24 -4.05
CA ALA A 24 -5.27 -1.44 -2.99
C ALA A 24 -5.19 0.02 -3.48
N SER A 25 -5.29 0.98 -2.56
CA SER A 25 -5.23 2.40 -2.90
C SER A 25 -3.96 2.69 -3.70
N ALA A 26 -4.10 3.32 -4.88
CA ALA A 26 -2.97 3.64 -5.76
C ALA A 26 -1.91 4.50 -5.04
N LEU A 27 -2.36 5.34 -4.10
CA LEU A 27 -1.49 6.10 -3.21
C LEU A 27 -0.60 5.18 -2.35
N LEU A 28 -1.22 4.18 -1.71
CA LEU A 28 -0.50 3.28 -0.82
C LEU A 28 0.40 2.33 -1.61
N GLU A 29 -0.03 1.88 -2.79
CA GLU A 29 0.82 1.07 -3.68
C GLU A 29 2.07 1.84 -4.12
N THR A 30 1.97 3.13 -4.39
CA THR A 30 3.13 3.97 -4.74
C THR A 30 4.19 3.93 -3.66
N VAL A 31 3.78 4.00 -2.39
CA VAL A 31 4.72 4.03 -1.25
C VAL A 31 5.22 2.65 -0.89
N LYS A 32 4.38 1.61 -0.99
CA LYS A 32 4.82 0.20 -0.84
C LYS A 32 5.90 -0.16 -1.86
N GLN A 33 5.75 0.28 -3.11
CA GLN A 33 6.68 -0.01 -4.19
C GLN A 33 7.90 0.93 -4.21
N ASN A 34 7.87 2.01 -3.41
CA ASN A 34 8.94 2.99 -3.32
C ASN A 34 9.49 3.11 -1.88
N PRO A 35 10.37 2.17 -1.45
CA PRO A 35 10.94 2.19 -0.11
C PRO A 35 11.82 3.41 0.18
N ALA A 36 12.34 4.08 -0.86
CA ALA A 36 13.11 5.31 -0.69
C ALA A 36 12.21 6.48 -0.25
N LEU A 37 11.04 6.61 -0.88
CA LEU A 37 10.03 7.57 -0.47
C LEU A 37 9.55 7.31 0.97
N ALA A 38 9.23 6.05 1.29
CA ALA A 38 8.80 5.69 2.64
C ALA A 38 9.85 6.04 3.71
N LYS A 39 11.14 5.75 3.45
CA LYS A 39 12.25 6.11 4.36
C LYS A 39 12.43 7.63 4.48
N SER A 40 12.30 8.36 3.38
CA SER A 40 12.38 9.83 3.38
C SER A 40 11.27 10.46 4.24
N LEU A 41 10.03 10.02 4.06
CA LEU A 41 8.90 10.44 4.89
C LEU A 41 9.13 10.06 6.36
N CYS A 42 9.64 8.86 6.61
CA CYS A 42 9.96 8.42 7.96
C CYS A 42 10.99 9.30 8.67
N ALA A 43 12.06 9.69 7.96
CA ALA A 43 13.08 10.58 8.50
C ALA A 43 12.49 11.95 8.84
N GLN A 44 11.64 12.50 7.97
CA GLN A 44 10.91 13.75 8.24
C GLN A 44 10.04 13.64 9.49
N PHE A 45 9.31 12.53 9.65
CA PHE A 45 8.46 12.31 10.81
C PHE A 45 9.26 12.18 12.12
N LYS A 46 10.40 11.48 12.07
CA LYS A 46 11.35 11.42 13.20
C LYS A 46 11.85 12.80 13.60
N GLN A 47 12.12 13.69 12.64
CA GLN A 47 12.53 15.06 12.92
C GLN A 47 11.41 15.89 13.58
N LEU A 48 10.17 15.75 13.11
CA LEU A 48 9.01 16.38 13.75
C LEU A 48 8.88 15.91 15.20
N ASN A 49 8.94 14.60 15.44
CA ASN A 49 8.88 14.02 16.79
C ASN A 49 10.01 14.50 17.69
N ALA A 50 11.25 14.56 17.19
CA ALA A 50 12.38 15.12 17.94
C ALA A 50 12.18 16.60 18.32
N SER A 51 11.37 17.34 17.56
CA SER A 51 10.96 18.72 17.87
C SER A 51 9.70 18.84 18.73
N GLY A 52 9.15 17.72 19.22
CA GLY A 52 7.93 17.70 20.02
C GLY A 52 6.64 17.86 19.20
N ARG A 53 6.71 17.70 17.88
CA ARG A 53 5.55 17.78 16.97
C ARG A 53 5.11 16.40 16.53
N SER A 54 3.80 16.17 16.52
CA SER A 54 3.24 14.93 15.97
C SER A 54 3.25 14.97 14.44
N ALA A 55 3.62 13.85 13.82
CA ALA A 55 3.55 13.70 12.37
C ALA A 55 2.10 13.71 11.86
N THR A 56 1.11 13.41 12.70
CA THR A 56 -0.32 13.44 12.38
C THR A 56 -1.01 14.73 12.81
N ALA A 57 -0.27 15.73 13.31
CA ALA A 57 -0.82 17.06 13.56
C ALA A 57 -1.29 17.73 12.25
N PRO A 58 -2.33 18.58 12.26
CA PRO A 58 -2.87 19.21 11.05
C PRO A 58 -1.80 19.91 10.19
N ASP A 59 -0.90 20.63 10.83
CA ASP A 59 0.20 21.38 10.21
C ASP A 59 1.19 20.41 9.51
N SER A 60 1.48 19.29 10.16
CA SER A 60 2.36 18.22 9.62
C SER A 60 1.71 17.54 8.42
N ILE A 61 0.41 17.26 8.49
CA ILE A 61 -0.36 16.71 7.37
C ILE A 61 -0.40 17.69 6.21
N ALA A 62 -0.57 18.99 6.46
CA ALA A 62 -0.53 20.01 5.42
C ALA A 62 0.85 20.07 4.72
N MET A 63 1.95 19.90 5.46
CA MET A 63 3.30 19.81 4.88
C MET A 63 3.47 18.56 3.99
N VAL A 64 2.96 17.40 4.42
CA VAL A 64 2.99 16.18 3.60
C VAL A 64 2.11 16.34 2.35
N ALA A 65 0.90 16.89 2.50
CA ALA A 65 -0.01 17.17 1.40
C ALA A 65 0.66 18.05 0.34
N SER A 66 1.29 19.15 0.77
CA SER A 66 2.00 20.05 -0.13
C SER A 66 3.22 19.39 -0.78
N SER A 67 4.00 18.60 -0.05
CA SER A 67 5.23 18.00 -0.60
C SER A 67 4.98 16.84 -1.56
N GLN A 68 3.87 16.12 -1.37
CA GLN A 68 3.49 14.96 -2.18
C GLN A 68 2.42 15.28 -3.24
N GLY A 69 1.90 16.51 -3.28
CA GLY A 69 0.82 16.88 -4.20
C GLY A 69 -0.49 16.13 -3.92
N LEU A 70 -0.84 15.97 -2.64
CA LEU A 70 -2.00 15.20 -2.18
C LEU A 70 -3.07 16.08 -1.57
N SER A 71 -4.29 15.54 -1.47
CA SER A 71 -5.31 16.09 -0.58
C SER A 71 -4.87 15.94 0.89
N GLN A 72 -5.45 16.73 1.81
CA GLN A 72 -5.16 16.55 3.24
C GLN A 72 -5.54 15.15 3.74
N VAL A 73 -6.67 14.61 3.28
CA VAL A 73 -7.13 13.27 3.66
C VAL A 73 -6.16 12.20 3.17
N ASP A 74 -5.71 12.29 1.92
CA ASP A 74 -4.73 11.35 1.37
C ASP A 74 -3.38 11.45 2.09
N ALA A 75 -2.96 12.67 2.44
CA ALA A 75 -1.74 12.89 3.21
C ALA A 75 -1.83 12.31 4.63
N GLU A 76 -2.99 12.40 5.29
CA GLU A 76 -3.23 11.78 6.59
C GLU A 76 -3.17 10.25 6.53
N VAL A 77 -3.85 9.67 5.52
CA VAL A 77 -3.81 8.22 5.25
C VAL A 77 -2.38 7.75 4.97
N LEU A 78 -1.66 8.46 4.08
CA LEU A 78 -0.27 8.16 3.76
C LEU A 78 0.63 8.23 4.99
N THR A 79 0.49 9.28 5.79
CA THR A 79 1.29 9.49 7.00
C THR A 79 1.11 8.34 7.97
N THR A 80 -0.14 7.98 8.28
CA THR A 80 -0.46 6.87 9.19
C THR A 80 0.08 5.55 8.66
N TYR A 81 -0.02 5.32 7.35
CA TYR A 81 0.46 4.10 6.71
C TYR A 81 1.99 3.96 6.77
N VAL A 82 2.72 5.04 6.46
CA VAL A 82 4.19 5.05 6.55
C VAL A 82 4.66 4.87 7.98
N ILE A 83 4.00 5.50 8.96
CA ILE A 83 4.34 5.33 10.38
C ILE A 83 4.20 3.85 10.77
N GLY A 84 3.05 3.24 10.46
CA GLY A 84 2.76 1.86 10.82
C GLY A 84 3.68 0.82 10.17
N LEU A 85 4.18 1.08 8.97
CA LEU A 85 5.04 0.13 8.24
C LEU A 85 6.54 0.38 8.37
N HIS A 86 6.95 1.63 8.60
CA HIS A 86 8.36 2.02 8.45
C HIS A 86 8.93 2.83 9.63
N CYS A 87 8.09 3.32 10.56
CA CYS A 87 8.53 4.23 11.62
C CYS A 87 8.03 3.83 13.01
N PRO A 88 8.46 2.68 13.56
CA PRO A 88 7.95 2.19 14.86
C PRO A 88 8.22 3.15 16.03
N ASP A 89 9.19 4.05 15.88
CA ASP A 89 9.60 5.00 16.94
C ASP A 89 8.86 6.34 16.89
N VAL A 90 8.05 6.59 15.85
CA VAL A 90 7.29 7.85 15.67
C VAL A 90 5.92 7.73 16.34
N ARG A 91 5.53 8.74 17.12
CA ARG A 91 4.24 8.82 17.83
C ARG A 91 3.46 10.09 17.55
#